data_AF-A0AB36ZNF4-F1
#
_entry.id   AF-A0AB36ZNF4-F1
#
_cell.length_a   1.000
_cell.length_b   1.000
_cell.length_c   1.000
_cell.angle_alpha   90.00
_cell.angle_beta   90.00
_cell.angle_gamma   90.00
#
_symmetry.space_group_name_H-M   'P 1'
#
loop_
_entity.id
_entity.type
_entity.pdbx_description
1 polymer ?
#
loop_
_entity_poly.entity_id
_entity_poly.type
_entity_poly.pdbx_seq_one_letter_code
_entity_poly.pdbx_strand_id
1 'polypeptide(L)'
;MTDPTGVHRSTETPDQRAGSTSLGDLLGEVSRDLSTLIRQEMALAKAELKESAGKAGKGAGLLGGAGYAALMAVLFLSIALWWGLGTLIGNGWSGVVVAVIWAIVAAILYAVGRKSLKQVDGAPETVDSLKKIPDTLKPNGAGR
;
A
#
# COMPACT_ATOMS: atom_id res chain seq x y z
N MET A 1 -61.90 -46.80 -33.38
CA MET A 1 -60.63 -47.54 -33.20
C MET A 1 -59.56 -46.50 -32.90
N THR A 2 -59.30 -46.26 -31.62
CA THR A 2 -58.29 -45.31 -31.11
C THR A 2 -56.92 -46.01 -31.11
N ASP A 3 -55.90 -45.39 -31.71
CA ASP A 3 -54.50 -45.82 -31.52
C ASP A 3 -53.68 -44.67 -30.91
N PRO A 4 -53.04 -44.87 -29.74
CA PRO A 4 -52.37 -43.83 -28.97
C PRO A 4 -50.87 -43.82 -29.27
N THR A 5 -50.37 -42.77 -29.90
CA THR A 5 -48.91 -42.56 -29.97
C THR A 5 -48.44 -41.87 -28.70
N GLY A 6 -48.09 -42.71 -27.72
CA GLY A 6 -47.36 -42.32 -26.53
C GLY A 6 -46.01 -41.72 -26.92
N VAL A 7 -45.87 -40.41 -26.69
CA VAL A 7 -44.57 -39.74 -26.69
C VAL A 7 -43.81 -40.27 -25.48
N HIS A 8 -42.94 -41.26 -25.71
CA HIS A 8 -41.96 -41.72 -24.73
C HIS A 8 -41.00 -40.58 -24.43
N ARG A 9 -41.33 -39.77 -23.41
CA ARG A 9 -40.37 -38.89 -22.76
C ARG A 9 -39.47 -39.81 -21.95
N SER A 10 -38.37 -40.24 -22.55
CA SER A 10 -37.28 -40.93 -21.86
C SER A 10 -36.79 -40.03 -20.74
N THR A 11 -37.26 -40.31 -19.53
CA THR A 11 -36.70 -39.75 -18.31
C THR A 11 -35.32 -40.36 -18.16
N GLU A 12 -34.30 -39.77 -18.79
CA GLU A 12 -32.90 -40.09 -18.50
C GLU A 12 -32.67 -39.79 -17.02
N THR A 13 -32.68 -40.83 -16.19
CA THR A 13 -32.35 -40.76 -14.77
C THR A 13 -30.91 -40.26 -14.61
N PRO A 14 -30.62 -39.36 -13.64
CA PRO A 14 -29.28 -38.80 -13.40
C PRO A 14 -28.15 -39.84 -13.35
N ASP A 15 -28.50 -41.06 -12.91
CA ASP A 15 -27.63 -42.23 -12.81
C ASP A 15 -27.01 -42.69 -14.15
N GLN A 16 -27.68 -42.48 -15.28
CA GLN A 16 -27.15 -42.88 -16.60
C GLN A 16 -26.09 -41.92 -17.15
N ARG A 17 -26.04 -40.67 -16.67
CA ARG A 17 -24.94 -39.73 -16.98
C ARG A 17 -23.71 -39.96 -16.10
N ALA A 18 -23.91 -40.46 -14.88
CA ALA A 18 -22.82 -40.77 -13.96
C ALA A 18 -22.00 -41.98 -14.45
N GLY A 19 -22.61 -42.95 -15.13
CA GLY A 19 -21.94 -44.12 -15.69
C GLY A 19 -21.12 -43.88 -16.97
N SER A 20 -21.28 -42.72 -17.62
CA SER A 20 -20.54 -42.34 -18.84
C SER A 20 -19.52 -41.21 -18.63
N THR A 21 -19.45 -40.64 -17.42
CA THR A 21 -18.48 -39.61 -17.07
C THR A 21 -17.15 -40.27 -16.71
N SER A 22 -16.12 -40.00 -17.50
CA SER A 22 -14.78 -40.53 -17.30
C SER A 22 -14.14 -39.93 -16.03
N LEU A 23 -13.23 -40.66 -15.36
CA LEU A 23 -12.37 -40.06 -14.33
C LEU A 23 -11.62 -38.81 -14.84
N GLY A 24 -11.32 -38.77 -16.15
CA GLY A 24 -10.72 -37.60 -16.79
C GLY A 24 -11.65 -36.38 -16.80
N ASP A 25 -12.96 -36.58 -16.93
CA ASP A 25 -13.95 -35.50 -16.92
C ASP A 25 -14.11 -34.93 -15.50
N LEU A 26 -14.12 -35.81 -14.49
CA LEU A 26 -14.18 -35.41 -13.07
C LEU A 26 -12.93 -34.64 -12.63
N LEU A 27 -11.72 -35.08 -13.02
CA LEU A 27 -10.50 -34.33 -12.76
C LEU A 27 -10.48 -32.98 -13.50
N GLY A 28 -11.00 -32.95 -14.73
CA GLY A 28 -11.15 -31.72 -15.50
C GLY A 28 -12.06 -30.70 -14.82
N GLU A 29 -13.18 -31.15 -14.24
CA GLU A 29 -14.11 -30.32 -13.50
C GLU A 29 -13.50 -29.76 -12.21
N VAL A 30 -12.84 -30.60 -11.40
CA VAL A 30 -12.13 -30.16 -10.18
C VAL A 30 -11.01 -29.16 -10.52
N SER A 31 -10.23 -29.41 -11.58
CA SER A 31 -9.18 -28.48 -12.02
C SER A 31 -9.76 -27.13 -12.45
N ARG A 32 -10.95 -27.12 -13.04
CA ARG A 32 -11.64 -25.92 -13.49
C ARG A 32 -12.24 -25.15 -12.31
N ASP A 33 -12.76 -25.85 -11.32
CA ASP A 33 -13.28 -25.25 -10.09
C ASP A 33 -12.15 -24.63 -9.26
N LEU A 34 -11.02 -25.32 -9.13
CA LEU A 34 -9.84 -24.77 -8.46
C LEU A 34 -9.29 -23.55 -9.20
N SER A 35 -9.23 -23.59 -10.53
CA SER A 35 -8.85 -22.45 -11.36
C SER A 35 -9.80 -21.26 -11.17
N THR A 36 -11.08 -21.53 -10.93
CA THR A 36 -12.11 -20.51 -10.66
C THR A 36 -11.92 -19.89 -9.28
N LEU A 37 -11.67 -20.70 -8.25
CA LEU A 37 -11.37 -20.29 -6.88
C LEU A 37 -10.14 -19.38 -6.83
N ILE A 38 -9.03 -19.78 -7.44
CA ILE A 38 -7.80 -18.98 -7.48
C ILE A 38 -8.07 -17.61 -8.13
N ARG A 39 -8.81 -17.57 -9.24
CA ARG A 39 -9.18 -16.31 -9.91
C ARG A 39 -10.07 -15.44 -9.03
N GLN A 40 -10.97 -16.04 -8.25
CA GLN A 40 -11.85 -15.32 -7.31
C GLN A 40 -11.07 -14.74 -6.15
N GLU A 41 -10.16 -15.49 -5.52
CA GLU A 41 -9.29 -14.96 -4.46
C GLU A 41 -8.40 -13.84 -4.97
N MET A 42 -7.84 -13.97 -6.18
CA MET A 42 -7.08 -12.89 -6.80
C MET A 42 -7.94 -11.65 -7.07
N ALA A 43 -9.19 -11.83 -7.52
CA ALA A 43 -10.12 -10.73 -7.75
C ALA A 43 -10.48 -10.03 -6.43
N LEU A 44 -10.71 -10.79 -5.37
CA LEU A 44 -11.00 -10.29 -4.03
C LEU A 44 -9.80 -9.54 -3.45
N ALA A 45 -8.61 -10.15 -3.46
CA ALA A 45 -7.37 -9.52 -3.01
C ALA A 45 -7.11 -8.22 -3.79
N LYS A 46 -7.34 -8.20 -5.10
CA LYS A 46 -7.22 -6.99 -5.92
C LYS A 46 -8.25 -5.92 -5.52
N ALA A 47 -9.48 -6.31 -5.18
CA ALA A 47 -10.49 -5.38 -4.70
C ALA A 47 -10.12 -4.77 -3.34
N GLU A 48 -9.67 -5.60 -2.40
CA GLU A 48 -9.24 -5.16 -1.06
C GLU A 48 -7.98 -4.28 -1.12
N LEU A 49 -7.02 -4.63 -1.98
CA LEU A 49 -5.85 -3.78 -2.25
C LEU A 49 -6.26 -2.43 -2.85
N LYS A 50 -7.21 -2.41 -3.79
CA LYS A 50 -7.70 -1.15 -4.39
C LYS A 50 -8.43 -0.28 -3.36
N GLU A 51 -9.26 -0.87 -2.51
CA GLU A 51 -9.93 -0.17 -1.43
C GLU A 51 -8.92 0.39 -0.42
N SER A 52 -7.95 -0.43 0.00
CA SER A 52 -6.88 -0.04 0.91
C SER A 52 -6.01 1.08 0.33
N ALA A 53 -5.63 0.97 -0.95
CA ALA A 53 -4.88 2.01 -1.66
C ALA A 53 -5.69 3.31 -1.78
N GLY A 54 -6.99 3.24 -2.02
CA GLY A 54 -7.87 4.40 -2.06
C GLY A 54 -7.96 5.10 -0.69
N LYS A 55 -8.14 4.33 0.39
CA LYS A 55 -8.16 4.87 1.76
C LYS A 55 -6.82 5.49 2.15
N ALA A 56 -5.72 4.78 1.90
CA ALA A 56 -4.37 5.27 2.15
C ALA A 56 -4.07 6.52 1.32
N GLY A 57 -4.43 6.54 0.03
CA GLY A 57 -4.26 7.68 -0.87
C GLY A 57 -5.06 8.90 -0.42
N LYS A 58 -6.32 8.72 0.00
CA LYS A 58 -7.13 9.81 0.57
C LYS A 58 -6.52 10.33 1.86
N GLY A 59 -6.07 9.45 2.76
CA GLY A 59 -5.40 9.82 4.00
C GLY A 59 -4.12 10.61 3.74
N ALA A 60 -3.26 10.13 2.85
CA ALA A 60 -2.04 10.81 2.44
C ALA A 60 -2.32 12.16 1.78
N GLY A 61 -3.35 12.25 0.93
CA GLY A 61 -3.78 13.50 0.30
C GLY A 61 -4.28 14.53 1.32
N LEU A 62 -5.09 14.11 2.30
CA LEU A 62 -5.57 14.97 3.39
C LEU A 62 -4.42 15.44 4.28
N LEU A 63 -3.50 14.55 4.67
CA LEU A 63 -2.34 14.91 5.48
C LEU A 63 -1.37 15.82 4.71
N GLY A 64 -1.15 15.59 3.42
CA GLY A 64 -0.38 16.47 2.56
C GLY A 64 -1.01 17.86 2.44
N GLY A 65 -2.32 17.92 2.20
CA GLY A 65 -3.08 19.17 2.17
C GLY A 65 -3.05 19.91 3.51
N ALA A 66 -3.20 19.20 4.62
CA ALA A 66 -3.09 19.78 5.97
C ALA A 66 -1.69 20.33 6.25
N GLY A 67 -0.64 19.62 5.84
CA GLY A 67 0.74 20.10 5.95
C GLY A 67 0.97 21.40 5.16
N TYR A 68 0.47 21.45 3.91
CA TYR A 68 0.53 22.67 3.10
C TYR A 68 -0.27 23.83 3.71
N ALA A 69 -1.50 23.57 4.16
CA ALA A 69 -2.33 24.58 4.82
C ALA A 69 -1.67 25.11 6.11
N ALA A 70 -1.06 24.24 6.90
CA ALA A 70 -0.30 24.63 8.09
C ALA A 70 0.90 25.52 7.72
N LEU A 71 1.65 25.18 6.66
CA LEU A 71 2.75 26.01 6.15
C LEU A 71 2.26 27.42 5.75
N MET A 72 1.12 27.50 5.04
CA MET A 72 0.53 28.79 4.66
C MET A 72 0.06 29.60 5.87
N ALA A 73 -0.60 28.96 6.84
CA ALA A 73 -1.03 29.63 8.07
C ALA A 73 0.16 30.23 8.82
N VAL A 74 1.23 29.45 8.97
CA VAL A 74 2.48 29.86 9.60
C VAL A 74 3.16 31.03 8.86
N LEU A 75 3.16 31.02 7.53
CA LEU A 75 3.66 32.12 6.71
C LEU A 75 2.86 33.41 6.97
N PHE A 76 1.54 33.35 6.90
CA PHE A 76 0.68 34.52 7.14
C PHE A 76 0.79 35.03 8.57
N LEU A 77 0.89 34.13 9.57
CA LEU A 77 1.15 34.52 10.95
C LEU A 77 2.51 35.23 11.09
N SER A 78 3.53 34.78 10.37
CA SER A 78 4.86 35.43 10.39
C SER A 78 4.80 36.84 9.80
N ILE A 79 4.07 37.03 8.69
CA ILE A 79 3.88 38.35 8.06
C ILE A 79 3.05 39.26 8.99
N ALA A 80 1.96 38.75 9.56
CA ALA A 80 1.11 39.49 10.48
C ALA A 80 1.90 39.90 11.74
N LEU A 81 2.72 39.00 12.28
CA LEU A 81 3.59 39.29 13.41
C LEU A 81 4.62 40.37 13.06
N TRP A 82 5.25 40.27 11.88
CA TRP A 82 6.21 41.28 11.41
C TRP A 82 5.55 42.66 11.32
N TRP A 83 4.40 42.78 10.64
CA TRP A 83 3.68 44.04 10.53
C TRP A 83 3.16 44.55 11.88
N GLY A 84 2.68 43.64 12.73
CA GLY A 84 2.21 43.95 14.08
C GLY A 84 3.33 44.57 14.93
N LEU A 85 4.48 43.90 15.03
CA LEU A 85 5.67 44.44 15.70
C LEU A 85 6.18 45.71 15.00
N GLY A 86 5.99 45.80 13.68
CA GLY A 86 6.38 46.93 12.86
C GLY A 86 5.83 48.26 13.38
N THR A 87 4.61 48.23 13.92
CA THR A 87 3.96 49.41 14.51
C THR A 87 4.52 49.80 15.89
N LEU A 88 5.20 48.89 16.59
CA LEU A 88 5.76 49.11 17.92
C LEU A 88 7.26 49.45 17.87
N ILE A 89 8.04 48.72 17.08
CA ILE A 89 9.51 48.77 17.08
C ILE A 89 10.12 49.03 15.70
N GLY A 90 9.29 49.25 14.68
CA GLY A 90 9.71 49.47 13.30
C GLY A 90 9.94 48.17 12.51
N ASN A 91 9.68 48.22 11.20
CA ASN A 91 9.73 47.03 10.34
C ASN A 91 11.11 46.37 10.26
N GLY A 92 12.21 47.14 10.39
CA GLY A 92 13.57 46.57 10.39
C GLY A 92 13.80 45.63 11.56
N TRP A 93 13.58 46.12 12.79
CA TRP A 93 13.77 45.33 14.02
C TRP A 93 12.75 44.20 14.16
N SER A 94 11.53 44.41 13.67
CA SER A 94 10.49 43.36 13.63
C SER A 94 10.94 42.14 12.83
N GLY A 95 11.61 42.36 11.70
CA GLY A 95 12.21 41.29 10.91
C GLY A 95 13.26 40.49 11.67
N VAL A 96 14.11 41.17 12.43
CA VAL A 96 15.13 40.52 13.28
C VAL A 96 14.46 39.66 14.35
N VAL A 97 13.42 40.16 15.03
CA VAL A 97 12.69 39.40 16.04
C VAL A 97 12.03 38.16 15.45
N VAL A 98 11.33 38.30 14.31
CA VAL A 98 10.70 37.17 13.61
C VAL A 98 11.76 36.14 13.17
N ALA A 99 12.91 36.59 12.69
CA ALA A 99 14.03 35.71 12.32
C ALA A 99 14.59 34.93 13.52
N VAL A 100 14.75 35.58 14.67
CA VAL A 100 15.20 34.92 15.91
C VAL A 100 14.18 33.87 16.38
N ILE A 101 12.88 34.18 16.32
CA ILE A 101 11.83 33.21 16.64
C ILE A 101 11.95 31.98 15.74
N TRP A 102 12.11 32.17 14.43
CA TRP A 102 12.29 31.07 13.48
C TRP A 102 13.57 30.27 13.70
N ALA A 103 14.67 30.93 14.08
CA ALA A 103 15.92 30.26 14.42
C ALA A 103 15.75 29.34 15.64
N ILE A 104 15.02 29.79 16.67
CA ILE A 104 14.70 28.97 17.85
C ILE A 104 13.83 27.77 17.47
N VAL A 105 12.76 28.00 16.70
CA VAL A 105 11.88 26.93 16.21
C VAL A 105 12.69 25.90 15.40
N ALA A 106 13.53 26.35 14.48
CA ALA A 106 14.40 25.48 13.68
C ALA A 106 15.37 24.67 14.54
N ALA A 107 15.99 25.28 15.55
CA ALA A 107 16.89 24.60 16.48
C ALA A 107 16.17 23.49 17.26
N ILE A 108 14.95 23.76 17.74
CA ILE A 108 14.11 22.76 18.44
C ILE A 108 13.73 21.63 17.50
N LEU A 109 13.21 21.94 16.31
CA LEU A 109 12.82 20.95 15.31
C LEU A 109 14.00 20.07 14.89
N TYR A 110 15.18 20.67 14.69
CA TYR A 110 16.41 19.93 14.40
C TYR A 110 16.80 19.01 15.55
N ALA A 111 16.77 19.51 16.80
CA ALA A 111 17.12 18.70 17.96
C ALA A 111 16.17 17.52 18.16
N VAL A 112 14.86 17.75 18.05
CA VAL A 112 13.83 16.71 18.15
C VAL A 112 13.94 15.73 16.98
N GLY A 113 14.01 16.22 15.74
CA GLY A 113 14.15 15.38 14.55
C GLY A 113 15.40 14.51 14.60
N ARG A 114 16.54 15.09 15.01
CA ARG A 114 17.79 14.35 15.22
C ARG A 114 17.66 13.29 16.31
N LYS A 115 16.95 13.58 17.40
CA LYS A 115 16.69 12.60 18.46
C LYS A 115 15.79 11.47 17.96
N SER A 116 14.72 11.78 17.24
CA SER A 116 13.82 10.78 16.66
C SER A 116 14.57 9.89 15.69
N LEU A 117 15.37 10.44 14.77
CA LEU A 117 16.18 9.65 13.83
C LEU A 117 17.20 8.76 14.53
N LYS A 118 17.80 9.22 15.64
CA LYS A 118 18.73 8.41 16.45
C LYS A 118 18.02 7.33 17.27
N GLN A 119 16.74 7.48 17.55
CA GLN A 119 15.92 6.50 18.27
C GLN A 119 15.30 5.46 17.33
N VAL A 120 15.31 5.71 16.02
CA VAL A 120 15.08 4.66 15.03
C VAL A 120 16.36 3.81 14.93
N ASP A 121 16.60 3.00 15.96
CA ASP A 121 17.50 1.83 15.88
C ASP A 121 16.89 0.86 14.86
N GLY A 122 17.25 1.03 13.58
CA GLY A 122 16.60 0.26 12.53
C GLY A 122 16.83 0.70 11.08
N ALA A 123 17.83 1.52 10.77
CA ALA A 123 18.43 1.41 9.44
C ALA A 123 19.15 0.05 9.44
N PRO A 124 18.71 -0.94 8.67
CA PRO A 124 19.20 -2.29 8.85
C PRO A 124 20.71 -2.32 8.62
N GLU A 125 21.47 -2.81 9.60
CA GLU A 125 22.81 -3.37 9.37
C GLU A 125 22.80 -4.55 8.37
N THR A 126 21.66 -4.81 7.72
CA THR A 126 21.51 -5.72 6.59
C THR A 126 22.26 -5.23 5.36
N VAL A 127 22.49 -3.93 5.13
CA VAL A 127 23.37 -3.51 4.02
C VAL A 127 24.85 -3.87 4.24
N ASP A 128 25.30 -3.94 5.50
CA ASP A 128 26.65 -4.43 5.82
C ASP A 128 26.72 -5.96 5.97
N SER A 129 25.62 -6.62 6.36
CA SER A 129 25.53 -8.09 6.33
C SER A 129 25.44 -8.66 4.90
N LEU A 130 24.81 -7.93 3.97
CA LEU A 130 24.78 -8.29 2.53
C LEU A 130 26.15 -8.10 1.85
N LYS A 131 27.00 -7.21 2.36
CA LYS A 131 28.40 -7.06 1.92
C LYS A 131 29.34 -8.11 2.52
N LYS A 132 28.88 -8.91 3.50
CA LYS A 132 29.63 -9.98 4.18
C LYS A 132 29.22 -11.39 3.70
N ILE A 133 28.73 -11.54 2.47
CA ILE A 133 28.60 -12.86 1.82
C ILE A 133 29.85 -13.09 0.93
N PRO A 134 30.92 -13.74 1.43
CA PRO A 134 32.02 -14.20 0.60
C PRO A 134 31.66 -15.48 -0.18
N ASP A 135 31.80 -15.42 -1.51
CA ASP A 135 32.09 -16.38 -2.59
C ASP A 135 32.05 -17.93 -2.41
N THR A 136 31.42 -18.50 -1.38
CA THR A 136 31.34 -19.98 -1.23
C THR A 136 30.33 -20.63 -2.18
N LEU A 137 29.61 -19.85 -2.98
CA LEU A 137 28.85 -20.33 -4.13
C LEU A 137 29.73 -20.30 -5.39
N LYS A 138 30.87 -20.99 -5.36
CA LYS A 138 31.48 -21.56 -6.57
C LYS A 138 30.84 -22.94 -6.78
N PRO A 139 29.93 -23.12 -7.75
CA PRO A 139 29.59 -24.44 -8.22
C PRO A 139 30.86 -25.03 -8.86
N ASN A 140 31.52 -25.93 -8.14
CA ASN A 140 32.56 -26.79 -8.73
C ASN A 140 31.88 -27.81 -9.66
N GLY A 141 31.57 -27.36 -10.87
CA GLY A 141 31.30 -28.21 -12.01
C GLY A 141 32.33 -27.89 -13.10
N ALA A 142 33.45 -28.62 -13.10
CA ALA A 142 34.23 -28.98 -14.29
C ALA A 142 35.60 -29.53 -13.86
N GLY A 143 35.80 -30.83 -14.06
CA GLY A 143 37.14 -31.40 -14.08
C GLY A 143 37.32 -32.64 -13.22
N ARG A 144 36.70 -33.74 -13.62
CA ARG A 144 37.38 -35.00 -13.96
C ARG A 144 36.38 -36.04 -14.47
#